data_AF-A0A1F4D7F0-F1
#
_entry.id   AF-A0A1F4D7F0-F1
#
_cell.length_a   1.000
_cell.length_b   1.000
_cell.length_c   1.000
_cell.angle_alpha   90.00
_cell.angle_beta   90.00
_cell.angle_gamma   90.00
#
_symmetry.space_group_name_H-M   'P 1'
#
loop_
_entity.id
_entity.type
_entity.pdbx_description
1 polymer ?
#
loop_
_entity_poly.entity_id
_entity_poly.type
_entity_poly.pdbx_seq_one_letter_code
_entity_poly.pdbx_strand_id
1 'polypeptide(L)'
;MWLGLFLGACAQAPLQPSPGHVQPSDQPVVGKIPAPVQISTVLPKPKPALKPETYSVVVNSVNVQELLFALARDAKLNVDVNPGIKGVVTLNAIDQTLPQLLTRIAKQVDMRWELDGPNLLVMPDTPYLRVYKVDYLNMERTTSGTVGVSSQISGGAAAGAGGAGGGGAGGGSSSNTSSTTVDNKSSNRFWQTLVENIKDILRETDKVIPAGQATQAAQPAAATAQSAQAAAGQQSPRPPATANTSFREAASVISNPEAGVLSVRATSRQHEKVQEFLDQVQFSAKRQVLIEATIAEVQLNNNYQRGIDWSLVRNGPGTLSGAQSVQGTSLAGVNSSLLLLNYAAEGVGVTLRLLESFGNVRVLSSPKISVLNNQTAMLKVVDNRVYFTIKGDTTATQGVSSTSFTTTPNVVPVGFVMNVTPQIGDTDTVLLNLKPAITRIIGFVNDPNPTLANPCGIGVSSCNVAPIVSRIPEIQTREMESVIKVNSGQIA
;
A
#
# COMPACT_ATOMS: atom_id res chain seq x y z
N MET A 1 -6.87 -53.18 46.59
CA MET A 1 -6.51 -53.57 45.21
C MET A 1 -6.96 -52.45 44.31
N TRP A 2 -6.01 -51.71 43.74
CA TRP A 2 -6.18 -50.44 43.03
C TRP A 2 -6.46 -50.75 41.55
N LEU A 3 -7.50 -50.17 40.94
CA LEU A 3 -7.62 -50.18 39.48
C LEU A 3 -7.99 -48.76 39.01
N GLY A 4 -7.02 -48.14 38.34
CA GLY A 4 -7.01 -46.73 37.96
C GLY A 4 -7.87 -46.41 36.75
N LEU A 5 -8.39 -45.18 36.78
CA LEU A 5 -9.20 -44.52 35.76
C LEU A 5 -8.26 -43.74 34.84
N PHE A 6 -8.14 -44.15 33.57
CA PHE A 6 -7.33 -43.42 32.56
C PHE A 6 -8.23 -42.61 31.62
N LEU A 7 -8.14 -41.30 31.76
CA LEU A 7 -8.60 -40.29 30.79
C LEU A 7 -7.66 -40.32 29.56
N GLY A 8 -8.21 -40.59 28.39
CA GLY A 8 -7.52 -40.41 27.10
C GLY A 8 -7.87 -39.06 26.48
N ALA A 9 -6.93 -38.12 26.51
CA ALA A 9 -7.00 -36.86 25.76
C ALA A 9 -6.61 -37.12 24.29
N CYS A 10 -7.44 -36.69 23.34
CA CYS A 10 -7.10 -36.71 21.92
C CYS A 10 -6.11 -35.59 21.59
N ALA A 11 -4.89 -35.95 21.20
CA ALA A 11 -3.90 -35.04 20.61
C ALA A 11 -4.30 -34.70 19.16
N GLN A 12 -4.24 -33.42 18.80
CA GLN A 12 -4.46 -32.94 17.44
C GLN A 12 -3.32 -33.38 16.52
N ALA A 13 -3.64 -33.93 15.35
CA ALA A 13 -2.66 -34.31 14.34
C ALA A 13 -2.02 -33.04 13.72
N PRO A 14 -0.69 -33.02 13.51
CA PRO A 14 -0.02 -31.88 12.90
C PRO A 14 -0.42 -31.68 11.43
N LEU A 15 -0.59 -30.41 11.03
CA LEU A 15 -0.92 -30.00 9.66
C LEU A 15 0.12 -30.54 8.67
N GLN A 16 -0.33 -31.30 7.66
CA GLN A 16 0.53 -31.83 6.61
C GLN A 16 0.75 -30.78 5.50
N PRO A 17 2.01 -30.39 5.19
CA PRO A 17 2.30 -29.50 4.08
C PRO A 17 2.12 -30.18 2.72
N SER A 18 1.69 -29.41 1.72
CA SER A 18 1.43 -29.93 0.36
C SER A 18 2.73 -30.29 -0.39
N PRO A 19 2.70 -31.29 -1.28
CA PRO A 19 3.89 -31.83 -1.95
C PRO A 19 4.59 -30.90 -2.97
N GLY A 20 4.20 -29.62 -3.04
CA GLY A 20 4.79 -28.61 -3.92
C GLY A 20 5.79 -27.66 -3.25
N HIS A 21 6.18 -27.92 -2.00
CA HIS A 21 7.23 -27.13 -1.34
C HIS A 21 8.60 -27.65 -1.73
N VAL A 22 9.47 -26.77 -2.22
CA VAL A 22 10.87 -27.08 -2.56
C VAL A 22 11.55 -27.60 -1.30
N GLN A 23 11.79 -28.92 -1.24
CA GLN A 23 12.74 -29.45 -0.27
C GLN A 23 14.11 -28.87 -0.63
N PRO A 24 14.91 -28.39 0.34
CA PRO A 24 16.33 -28.19 0.10
C PRO A 24 16.92 -29.58 -0.17
N SER A 25 17.04 -29.95 -1.45
CA SER A 25 17.79 -31.11 -1.88
C SER A 25 19.28 -30.83 -1.68
N ASP A 26 19.98 -31.86 -1.21
CA ASP A 26 21.40 -31.96 -0.88
C ASP A 26 21.87 -31.27 0.41
N GLN A 27 22.01 -32.08 1.45
CA GLN A 27 23.07 -31.85 2.44
C GLN A 27 24.43 -32.07 1.75
N PRO A 28 25.30 -31.05 1.67
CA PRO A 28 26.64 -31.25 1.14
C PRO A 28 27.42 -32.20 2.06
N VAL A 29 28.18 -33.08 1.43
CA VAL A 29 29.13 -34.02 2.05
C VAL A 29 29.94 -33.29 3.14
N VAL A 30 29.95 -33.85 4.35
CA VAL A 30 30.69 -33.31 5.51
C VAL A 30 32.20 -33.41 5.26
N GLY A 31 32.73 -32.48 4.47
CA GLY A 31 34.12 -32.07 4.56
C GLY A 31 34.28 -31.28 5.87
N LYS A 32 35.35 -31.54 6.62
CA LYS A 32 35.70 -30.76 7.82
C LYS A 32 35.68 -29.28 7.46
N ILE A 33 34.63 -28.57 7.88
CA ILE A 33 34.49 -27.14 7.72
C ILE A 33 35.71 -26.53 8.43
N PRO A 34 36.61 -25.80 7.74
CA PRO A 34 37.66 -25.06 8.42
C PRO A 34 36.98 -24.11 9.40
N ALA A 35 37.48 -24.08 10.64
CA ALA A 35 36.86 -23.32 11.71
C ALA A 35 36.53 -21.91 11.20
N PRO A 36 35.26 -21.45 11.35
CA PRO A 36 34.85 -20.15 10.83
C PRO A 36 35.79 -19.09 11.39
N VAL A 37 36.37 -18.31 10.47
CA VAL A 37 37.27 -17.21 10.80
C VAL A 37 36.45 -16.18 11.59
N GLN A 38 36.55 -16.25 12.91
CA GLN A 38 35.99 -15.25 13.82
C GLN A 38 36.88 -14.00 13.77
N ILE A 39 36.79 -13.24 12.68
CA ILE A 39 37.21 -11.84 12.71
C ILE A 39 36.09 -11.09 13.44
N SER A 40 36.07 -11.24 14.75
CA SER A 40 35.49 -10.24 15.63
C SER A 40 36.43 -9.05 15.51
N THR A 41 36.16 -8.14 14.58
CA THR A 41 36.73 -6.79 14.64
C THR A 41 36.22 -6.21 15.95
N VAL A 42 36.94 -6.46 17.04
CA VAL A 42 36.70 -5.81 18.32
C VAL A 42 36.94 -4.35 18.03
N LEU A 43 35.83 -3.60 18.00
CA LEU A 43 35.88 -2.15 17.93
C LEU A 43 36.92 -1.71 18.97
N PRO A 44 37.95 -0.96 18.56
CA PRO A 44 38.96 -0.50 19.50
C PRO A 44 38.22 0.20 20.64
N LYS A 45 38.61 -0.13 21.89
CA LYS A 45 38.00 0.48 23.07
C LYS A 45 37.95 1.99 22.86
N PRO A 46 36.78 2.63 23.01
CA PRO A 46 36.62 4.04 22.71
C PRO A 46 37.66 4.83 23.51
N LYS A 47 38.52 5.56 22.79
CA LYS A 47 39.50 6.43 23.42
C LYS A 47 38.72 7.47 24.25
N PRO A 48 39.06 7.71 25.52
CA PRO A 48 38.41 8.75 26.30
C PRO A 48 38.51 10.08 25.55
N ALA A 49 37.37 10.64 25.14
CA ALA A 49 37.33 11.99 24.60
C ALA A 49 37.66 12.97 25.74
N LEU A 50 38.50 13.99 25.46
CA LEU A 50 38.75 15.05 26.43
C LEU A 50 37.42 15.72 26.80
N LYS A 51 37.15 15.82 28.10
CA LYS A 51 35.93 16.47 28.59
C LYS A 51 36.01 17.96 28.23
N PRO A 52 34.99 18.51 27.53
CA PRO A 52 35.01 19.91 27.12
C PRO A 52 35.05 20.83 28.35
N GLU A 53 35.76 21.95 28.23
CA GLU A 53 35.79 22.98 29.27
C GLU A 53 34.40 23.57 29.50
N THR A 54 34.05 23.77 30.77
CA THR A 54 32.76 24.31 31.21
C THR A 54 32.96 25.68 31.83
N TYR A 55 32.08 26.62 31.50
CA TYR A 55 32.14 28.00 31.94
C TYR A 55 30.84 28.38 32.64
N SER A 56 30.95 29.23 33.66
CA SER A 56 29.83 29.74 34.44
C SER A 56 29.77 31.26 34.28
N VAL A 57 28.69 31.77 33.70
CA VAL A 57 28.52 33.19 33.37
C VAL A 57 27.15 33.66 33.82
N VAL A 58 27.14 34.76 34.58
CA VAL A 58 25.93 35.43 35.05
C VAL A 58 26.02 36.89 34.60
N VAL A 59 25.15 37.26 33.66
CA VAL A 59 25.08 38.62 33.11
C VAL A 59 23.64 39.08 32.99
N ASN A 60 23.42 40.36 33.28
CA ASN A 60 22.12 41.00 33.21
C ASN A 60 22.20 42.25 32.32
N SER A 61 21.46 42.25 31.22
CA SER A 61 21.37 43.37 30.27
C SER A 61 22.74 43.89 29.78
N VAL A 62 23.66 42.98 29.50
CA VAL A 62 25.01 43.32 28.98
C VAL A 62 24.98 43.36 27.46
N ASN A 63 25.78 44.25 26.85
CA ASN A 63 25.94 44.29 25.40
C ASN A 63 26.57 42.99 24.89
N VAL A 64 25.99 42.39 23.84
CA VAL A 64 26.45 41.10 23.33
C VAL A 64 27.91 41.13 22.87
N GLN A 65 28.41 42.27 22.37
CA GLN A 65 29.79 42.38 21.91
C GLN A 65 30.77 42.22 23.07
N GLU A 66 30.53 42.93 24.17
CA GLU A 66 31.35 42.86 25.39
C GLU A 66 31.32 41.46 26.01
N LEU A 67 30.14 40.84 26.03
CA LEU A 67 29.97 39.47 26.52
C LEU A 67 30.76 38.46 25.68
N LEU A 68 30.73 38.58 24.35
CA LEU A 68 31.46 37.70 23.44
C LEU A 68 32.98 37.86 23.59
N PHE A 69 33.47 39.10 23.75
CA PHE A 69 34.89 39.34 24.04
C PHE A 69 35.32 38.76 25.39
N ALA A 70 34.48 38.87 26.42
CA ALA A 70 34.76 38.30 27.73
C ALA A 70 34.80 36.75 27.68
N LEU A 71 33.84 36.13 26.98
CA LEU A 71 33.78 34.68 26.78
C LEU A 71 34.98 34.16 25.98
N ALA A 72 35.35 34.82 24.89
CA ALA A 72 36.48 34.41 24.06
C ALA A 72 37.81 34.53 24.82
N ARG A 73 37.97 35.57 25.65
CA ARG A 73 39.15 35.75 26.51
C ARG A 73 39.28 34.61 27.53
N ASP A 74 38.17 34.21 28.15
CA ASP A 74 38.17 33.11 29.14
C ASP A 74 38.43 31.75 28.48
N ALA A 75 37.84 31.52 27.30
CA ALA A 75 38.03 30.32 26.50
C ALA A 75 39.37 30.27 25.74
N LYS A 76 40.21 31.31 25.82
CA LYS A 76 41.49 31.45 25.10
C LYS A 76 41.34 31.29 23.57
N LEU A 77 40.29 31.85 22.99
CA LEU A 77 40.01 31.83 21.55
C LEU A 77 40.19 33.22 20.93
N ASN A 78 40.59 33.26 19.66
CA ASN A 78 40.56 34.48 18.87
C ASN A 78 39.11 34.75 18.45
N VAL A 79 38.63 35.99 18.57
CA VAL A 79 37.24 36.33 18.23
C VAL A 79 37.17 37.48 17.23
N ASP A 80 36.42 37.25 16.16
CA ASP A 80 36.13 38.23 15.12
C ASP A 80 34.63 38.55 15.14
N VAL A 81 34.27 39.72 15.67
CA VAL A 81 32.87 40.16 15.80
C VAL A 81 32.54 41.18 14.71
N ASN A 82 31.54 40.86 13.87
CA ASN A 82 31.06 41.78 12.85
C ASN A 82 30.26 42.96 13.49
N PRO A 83 30.48 44.22 13.05
CA PRO A 83 29.83 45.41 13.64
C PRO A 83 28.30 45.46 13.47
N GLY A 84 27.72 44.62 12.60
CA GLY A 84 26.28 44.54 12.39
C GLY A 84 25.49 43.94 13.57
N ILE A 85 26.17 43.37 14.57
CA ILE A 85 25.53 42.68 15.69
C ILE A 85 25.21 43.68 16.81
N LYS A 86 23.92 43.85 17.12
CA LYS A 86 23.44 44.71 18.20
C LYS A 86 22.40 43.96 19.02
N GLY A 87 22.49 44.05 20.33
CA GLY A 87 21.55 43.41 21.24
C GLY A 87 22.05 43.42 22.68
N VAL A 88 21.10 43.37 23.62
CA VAL A 88 21.39 43.12 25.03
C VAL A 88 21.06 41.67 25.35
N VAL A 89 21.87 41.06 26.19
CA VAL A 89 21.75 39.65 26.55
C VAL A 89 21.65 39.56 28.06
N THR A 90 20.71 38.72 28.50
CA THR A 90 20.57 38.34 29.90
C THR A 90 20.70 36.83 29.97
N LEU A 91 21.76 36.37 30.62
CA LEU A 91 22.13 34.95 30.64
C LEU A 91 22.57 34.56 32.05
N ASN A 92 21.97 33.50 32.55
CA ASN A 92 22.47 32.74 33.69
C ASN A 92 22.82 31.33 33.20
N ALA A 93 24.10 30.98 33.30
CA ALA A 93 24.61 29.68 32.90
C ALA A 93 25.64 29.20 33.91
N ILE A 94 25.49 27.94 34.32
CA ILE A 94 26.35 27.26 35.30
C ILE A 94 26.87 25.99 34.62
N ASP A 95 28.19 25.82 34.61
CA ASP A 95 28.90 24.66 34.07
C ASP A 95 28.48 24.27 32.64
N GLN A 96 28.30 25.28 31.77
CA GLN A 96 27.92 25.07 30.37
C GLN A 96 29.14 25.15 29.44
N THR A 97 29.11 24.35 28.38
CA THR A 97 30.17 24.40 27.35
C THR A 97 30.03 25.68 26.51
N LEU A 98 31.15 26.17 25.95
CA LEU A 98 31.14 27.36 25.10
C LEU A 98 30.11 27.27 23.94
N PRO A 99 29.98 26.15 23.19
CA PRO A 99 28.95 26.04 22.14
C PRO A 99 27.52 26.14 22.67
N GLN A 100 27.24 25.63 23.88
CA GLN A 100 25.92 25.77 24.51
C GLN A 100 25.63 27.23 24.87
N LEU A 101 26.62 27.95 25.42
CA LEU A 101 26.50 29.38 25.71
C LEU A 101 26.24 30.19 24.43
N LEU A 102 27.06 29.98 23.39
CA LEU A 102 26.89 30.65 22.09
C LEU A 102 25.52 30.37 21.47
N THR A 103 25.04 29.13 21.53
CA THR A 103 23.70 28.76 21.06
C THR A 103 22.60 29.46 21.84
N ARG A 104 22.73 29.59 23.17
CA ARG A 104 21.75 30.31 23.99
C ARG A 104 21.76 31.82 23.70
N ILE A 105 22.92 32.40 23.46
CA ILE A 105 23.06 33.81 23.08
C ILE A 105 22.45 34.03 21.68
N ALA A 106 22.69 33.13 20.72
CA ALA A 106 22.13 33.18 19.37
C ALA A 106 20.59 33.04 19.34
N LYS A 107 19.99 32.42 20.37
CA LYS A 107 18.53 32.40 20.56
C LYS A 107 17.96 33.73 21.06
N GLN A 108 18.76 34.59 21.69
CA GLN A 108 18.32 35.92 22.14
C GLN A 108 18.62 36.99 21.09
N VAL A 109 19.80 36.94 20.46
CA VAL A 109 20.26 37.92 19.45
C VAL A 109 20.42 37.24 18.09
N ASP A 110 20.03 37.92 17.01
CA ASP A 110 20.15 37.41 15.64
C ASP A 110 21.61 37.39 15.16
N MET A 111 22.37 36.43 15.67
CA MET A 111 23.76 36.18 15.31
C MET A 111 23.99 34.72 14.95
N ARG A 112 24.94 34.48 14.05
CA ARG A 112 25.50 33.16 13.77
C ARG A 112 26.96 33.13 14.21
N TRP A 113 27.42 31.95 14.59
CA TRP A 113 28.80 31.73 14.98
C TRP A 113 29.37 30.53 14.22
N GLU A 114 30.64 30.61 13.89
CA GLU A 114 31.39 29.53 13.27
C GLU A 114 32.70 29.39 14.03
N LEU A 115 33.03 28.14 14.40
CA LEU A 115 34.26 27.82 15.14
C LEU A 115 35.21 27.11 14.17
N ASP A 116 36.24 27.83 13.72
CA ASP A 116 37.30 27.29 12.88
C ASP A 116 38.59 27.17 13.69
N GLY A 117 38.76 26.01 14.32
CA GLY A 117 39.88 25.73 15.21
C GLY A 117 39.98 26.73 16.37
N PRO A 118 41.01 27.59 16.43
CA PRO A 118 41.17 28.61 17.46
C PRO A 118 40.38 29.91 17.21
N ASN A 119 39.76 30.07 16.04
CA ASN A 119 39.09 31.31 15.64
C ASN A 119 37.56 31.16 15.77
N LEU A 120 36.94 32.09 16.49
CA LEU A 120 35.49 32.24 16.63
C LEU A 120 35.04 33.42 15.78
N LEU A 121 34.37 33.13 14.66
CA LEU A 121 33.80 34.15 13.80
C LEU A 121 32.33 34.35 14.15
N VAL A 122 31.94 35.56 14.53
CA VAL A 122 30.56 35.93 14.85
C VAL A 122 30.03 36.92 13.83
N MET A 123 28.95 36.55 13.15
CA MET A 123 28.34 37.30 12.06
C MET A 123 26.87 37.59 12.37
N PRO A 124 26.28 38.69 11.86
CA PRO A 124 24.84 38.89 11.94
C PRO A 124 24.10 37.80 11.16
N ASP A 125 22.87 37.50 11.57
CA ASP A 125 22.05 36.47 10.93
C ASP A 125 21.46 36.91 9.57
N THR A 126 22.34 37.14 8.59
CA THR A 126 21.94 37.48 7.22
C THR A 126 21.59 36.21 6.42
N PRO A 127 20.56 36.23 5.55
CA PRO A 127 20.18 35.07 4.76
C PRO A 127 21.32 34.52 3.90
N TYR A 128 21.60 33.22 4.04
CA TYR A 128 22.63 32.51 3.29
C TYR A 128 22.08 31.25 2.65
N LEU A 129 22.74 30.80 1.58
CA LEU A 129 22.38 29.58 0.87
C LEU A 129 22.97 28.37 1.61
N ARG A 130 22.12 27.42 1.98
CA ARG A 130 22.53 26.11 2.51
C ARG A 130 21.95 25.00 1.65
N VAL A 131 22.76 24.00 1.36
CA VAL A 131 22.37 22.82 0.57
C VAL A 131 22.05 21.68 1.52
N TYR A 132 20.85 21.13 1.39
CA TYR A 132 20.37 19.96 2.11
C TYR A 132 20.32 18.77 1.15
N LYS A 133 20.75 17.60 1.63
CA LYS A 133 20.59 16.33 0.92
C LYS A 133 19.27 15.69 1.34
N VAL A 134 18.46 15.30 0.36
CA VAL A 134 17.19 14.62 0.55
C VAL A 134 17.23 13.34 -0.26
N ASP A 135 17.56 12.24 0.42
CA ASP A 135 17.63 10.92 -0.21
C ASP A 135 16.22 10.33 -0.33
N TYR A 136 15.44 10.85 -1.27
CA TYR A 136 14.13 10.32 -1.61
C TYR A 136 13.97 10.21 -3.12
N LEU A 137 13.34 9.13 -3.58
CA LEU A 137 13.18 8.88 -5.01
C LEU A 137 12.32 9.96 -5.64
N ASN A 138 12.81 10.56 -6.73
CA ASN A 138 12.03 11.46 -7.58
C ASN A 138 11.06 10.64 -8.45
N MET A 139 9.97 10.15 -7.88
CA MET A 139 8.94 9.41 -8.59
C MET A 139 7.55 9.92 -8.21
N GLU A 140 6.80 10.37 -9.21
CA GLU A 140 5.36 10.60 -9.06
C GLU A 140 4.63 9.29 -9.35
N ARG A 141 3.79 8.85 -8.40
CA ARG A 141 2.95 7.67 -8.57
C ARG A 141 1.49 8.07 -8.44
N THR A 142 0.73 7.90 -9.51
CA THR A 142 -0.72 8.02 -9.51
C THR A 142 -1.32 6.63 -9.65
N THR A 143 -2.02 6.16 -8.62
CA THR A 143 -2.76 4.90 -8.65
C THR A 143 -4.24 5.25 -8.72
N SER A 144 -4.93 4.81 -9.77
CA SER A 144 -6.39 4.90 -9.90
C SER A 144 -6.98 3.50 -9.86
N GLY A 145 -7.93 3.26 -8.96
CA GLY A 145 -8.74 2.05 -8.94
C GLY A 145 -10.20 2.41 -9.15
N THR A 146 -10.87 1.77 -10.12
CA THR A 146 -12.30 1.89 -10.32
C THR A 146 -12.95 0.57 -9.93
N VAL A 147 -13.93 0.60 -9.02
CA VAL A 147 -14.77 -0.55 -8.69
C VAL A 147 -16.16 -0.26 -9.22
N GLY A 148 -16.61 -1.05 -10.20
CA GLY A 148 -17.92 -0.91 -10.83
C GLY A 148 -18.75 -2.18 -10.67
N VAL A 149 -20.00 -2.03 -10.21
CA VAL A 149 -21.01 -3.09 -10.28
C VAL A 149 -22.04 -2.68 -11.31
N SER A 150 -22.12 -3.42 -12.41
CA SER A 150 -23.17 -3.28 -13.40
C SER A 150 -24.21 -4.39 -13.18
N SER A 151 -25.40 -4.02 -12.70
CA SER A 151 -26.52 -4.96 -12.62
C SER A 151 -27.44 -4.70 -13.81
N GLN A 152 -27.52 -5.66 -14.73
CA GLN A 152 -28.49 -5.66 -15.81
C GLN A 152 -29.69 -6.50 -15.39
N ILE A 153 -30.85 -5.86 -15.21
CA ILE A 153 -32.12 -6.58 -15.03
C ILE A 153 -32.59 -6.96 -16.44
N SER A 154 -32.45 -8.24 -16.79
CA SER A 154 -33.12 -8.82 -17.96
C SER A 154 -34.63 -8.84 -17.70
N GLY A 155 -35.33 -7.77 -18.12
CA GLY A 155 -36.79 -7.79 -18.20
C GLY A 155 -37.21 -8.82 -19.25
N GLY A 156 -37.65 -9.99 -18.79
CA GLY A 156 -38.21 -11.02 -19.65
C GLY A 156 -39.50 -10.51 -20.31
N ALA A 157 -39.40 -10.11 -21.58
CA ALA A 157 -40.57 -9.94 -22.41
C ALA A 157 -41.09 -11.35 -22.76
N ALA A 158 -42.16 -11.78 -22.08
CA ALA A 158 -42.93 -12.93 -22.49
C ALA A 158 -43.44 -12.68 -23.92
N ALA A 159 -42.99 -13.50 -24.87
CA ALA A 159 -43.51 -13.52 -26.23
C ALA A 159 -44.97 -14.01 -26.19
N GLY A 160 -45.91 -13.08 -26.18
CA GLY A 160 -47.31 -13.35 -26.47
C GLY A 160 -47.46 -13.62 -27.97
N ALA A 161 -47.96 -14.81 -28.30
CA ALA A 161 -48.31 -15.18 -29.66
C ALA A 161 -49.50 -14.35 -30.18
N GLY A 162 -49.37 -13.78 -31.38
CA GLY A 162 -50.51 -13.40 -32.22
C GLY A 162 -50.40 -12.03 -32.92
N GLY A 163 -50.45 -12.06 -34.26
CA GLY A 163 -51.01 -10.95 -35.05
C GLY A 163 -50.04 -10.25 -36.01
N ALA A 164 -50.18 -10.54 -37.31
CA ALA A 164 -49.58 -9.80 -38.41
C ALA A 164 -50.25 -8.44 -38.62
N GLY A 165 -49.45 -7.39 -38.85
CA GLY A 165 -49.92 -6.07 -39.27
C GLY A 165 -48.86 -4.98 -39.03
N GLY A 166 -48.38 -4.35 -40.10
CA GLY A 166 -47.21 -3.48 -40.09
C GLY A 166 -47.40 -2.08 -39.48
N GLY A 167 -46.27 -1.40 -39.29
CA GLY A 167 -46.19 0.00 -38.88
C GLY A 167 -45.02 0.23 -37.92
N GLY A 168 -43.94 0.86 -38.40
CA GLY A 168 -42.75 1.13 -37.62
C GLY A 168 -43.00 2.08 -36.46
N ALA A 169 -42.52 1.70 -35.28
CA ALA A 169 -42.18 2.58 -34.18
C ALA A 169 -41.00 1.96 -33.44
N GLY A 170 -39.84 2.63 -33.48
CA GLY A 170 -38.66 2.26 -32.70
C GLY A 170 -38.95 2.43 -31.22
N GLY A 171 -39.40 1.36 -30.57
CA GLY A 171 -39.46 1.25 -29.13
C GLY A 171 -38.05 1.01 -28.59
N GLY A 172 -37.39 2.08 -28.15
CA GLY A 172 -36.13 1.98 -27.42
C GLY A 172 -36.35 1.09 -26.19
N SER A 173 -35.72 -0.08 -26.18
CA SER A 173 -35.63 -0.90 -24.98
C SER A 173 -34.92 -0.08 -23.92
N SER A 174 -35.66 0.39 -22.91
CA SER A 174 -35.13 1.05 -21.72
C SER A 174 -34.37 0.03 -20.90
N SER A 175 -33.13 -0.21 -21.33
CA SER A 175 -32.12 -0.94 -20.58
C SER A 175 -31.85 -0.20 -19.27
N ASN A 176 -32.51 -0.63 -18.20
CA ASN A 176 -32.31 -0.12 -16.85
C ASN A 176 -31.00 -0.71 -16.29
N THR A 177 -29.87 -0.10 -16.63
CA THR A 177 -28.54 -0.45 -16.11
C THR A 177 -28.17 0.53 -15.02
N SER A 178 -28.21 0.10 -13.76
CA SER A 178 -27.64 0.85 -12.64
C SER A 178 -26.16 0.48 -12.52
N SER A 179 -25.27 1.47 -12.74
CA SER A 179 -23.84 1.34 -12.50
C SER A 179 -23.43 2.23 -11.32
N THR A 180 -22.92 1.63 -10.25
CA THR A 180 -22.26 2.36 -9.15
C THR A 180 -20.76 2.20 -9.35
N THR A 181 -20.05 3.30 -9.62
CA THR A 181 -18.59 3.33 -9.77
C THR A 181 -17.95 4.10 -8.62
N VAL A 182 -16.97 3.50 -7.97
CA VAL A 182 -16.13 4.15 -6.96
C VAL A 182 -14.73 4.33 -7.54
N ASP A 183 -14.28 5.58 -7.65
CA ASP A 183 -12.93 5.93 -8.09
C ASP A 183 -12.04 6.26 -6.90
N ASN A 184 -10.99 5.47 -6.71
CA ASN A 184 -9.96 5.71 -5.70
C ASN A 184 -8.71 6.23 -6.40
N LYS A 185 -8.34 7.50 -6.17
CA LYS A 185 -7.12 8.13 -6.72
C LYS A 185 -6.13 8.41 -5.60
N SER A 186 -4.94 7.83 -5.70
CA SER A 186 -3.81 8.09 -4.82
C SER A 186 -2.66 8.68 -5.63
N SER A 187 -2.29 9.94 -5.34
CA SER A 187 -1.17 10.64 -5.97
C SER A 187 -0.08 10.92 -4.94
N ASN A 188 1.11 10.35 -5.15
CA ASN A 188 2.30 10.67 -4.34
C ASN A 188 3.18 11.67 -5.10
N ARG A 189 3.29 12.90 -4.57
CA ARG A 189 4.08 14.01 -5.14
C ARG A 189 5.01 14.63 -4.10
N PHE A 190 5.89 13.80 -3.55
CA PHE A 190 6.77 14.18 -2.44
C PHE A 190 7.54 15.50 -2.65
N TRP A 191 8.20 15.71 -3.78
CA TRP A 191 9.03 16.90 -4.00
C TRP A 191 8.23 18.20 -4.10
N GLN A 192 7.03 18.15 -4.70
CA GLN A 192 6.17 19.33 -4.80
C GLN A 192 5.67 19.76 -3.41
N THR A 193 5.18 18.80 -2.62
CA THR A 193 4.70 19.08 -1.27
C THR A 193 5.84 19.49 -0.33
N LEU A 194 7.03 18.91 -0.48
CA LEU A 194 8.22 19.29 0.29
C LEU A 194 8.60 20.76 0.06
N VAL A 195 8.66 21.18 -1.22
CA VAL A 195 9.02 22.56 -1.57
C VAL A 195 7.97 23.55 -1.09
N GLU A 196 6.69 23.21 -1.21
CA GLU A 196 5.58 24.05 -0.73
C GLU A 196 5.61 24.22 0.79
N ASN A 197 5.74 23.11 1.54
CA ASN A 197 5.85 23.16 3.00
C ASN A 197 7.03 24.01 3.48
N ILE A 198 8.19 23.88 2.84
CA ILE A 198 9.38 24.67 3.21
C ILE A 198 9.18 26.16 2.88
N LYS A 199 8.55 26.48 1.75
CA LYS A 199 8.19 27.87 1.43
C LYS A 199 7.25 28.46 2.48
N ASP A 200 6.29 27.69 2.97
CA ASP A 200 5.35 28.17 3.98
C ASP A 200 5.99 28.37 5.36
N ILE A 201 6.91 27.47 5.77
CA ILE A 201 7.72 27.63 6.99
C ILE A 201 8.55 28.92 6.94
N LEU A 202 9.10 29.26 5.77
CA LEU A 202 9.88 30.48 5.57
C LEU A 202 8.99 31.74 5.59
N ARG A 203 7.81 31.68 4.95
CA ARG A 203 6.84 32.78 4.90
C ARG A 203 6.27 33.15 6.27
N GLU A 204 6.03 32.18 7.15
CA GLU A 204 5.58 32.45 8.52
C GLU A 204 6.59 33.32 9.27
N THR A 205 7.89 33.06 9.06
CA THR A 205 8.98 33.75 9.76
C THR A 205 9.25 35.15 9.15
N ASP A 206 9.10 35.31 7.84
CA ASP A 206 9.37 36.58 7.14
C ASP A 206 8.32 37.69 7.39
N LYS A 207 7.13 37.38 7.94
CA LYS A 207 6.09 38.39 8.28
C LYS A 207 6.54 39.42 9.33
N VAL A 208 7.68 39.22 9.98
CA VAL A 208 8.16 40.03 11.11
C VAL A 208 9.17 41.12 10.70
N ILE A 209 9.37 41.40 9.40
CA ILE A 209 10.24 42.51 8.97
C ILE A 209 9.39 43.77 8.67
N PRO A 210 9.24 44.73 9.61
CA PRO A 210 8.74 46.05 9.27
C PRO A 210 9.75 46.71 8.34
N ALA A 211 9.33 46.97 7.10
CA ALA A 211 10.15 47.70 6.13
C ALA A 211 10.38 49.12 6.63
N GLY A 212 11.58 49.37 7.17
CA GLY A 212 12.10 50.71 7.40
C GLY A 212 12.17 51.47 6.07
N GLN A 213 11.73 52.72 6.10
CA GLN A 213 11.64 53.65 4.98
C GLN A 213 12.93 53.68 4.13
N ALA A 214 12.84 53.24 2.87
CA ALA A 214 13.83 53.57 1.87
C ALA A 214 13.40 54.87 1.17
N THR A 215 14.16 55.93 1.40
CA THR A 215 14.09 57.22 0.71
C THR A 215 14.28 57.04 -0.79
N GLN A 216 13.36 57.61 -1.57
CA GLN A 216 13.41 57.68 -3.02
C GLN A 216 14.57 58.55 -3.47
N ALA A 217 15.55 57.97 -4.19
CA ALA A 217 16.45 58.73 -5.04
C ALA A 217 15.74 58.98 -6.38
N ALA A 218 15.56 60.27 -6.69
CA ALA A 218 14.90 60.76 -7.89
C ALA A 218 15.71 60.46 -9.17
N GLN A 219 15.01 60.11 -10.26
CA GLN A 219 15.50 60.24 -11.63
C GLN A 219 14.62 61.26 -12.38
N PRO A 220 15.19 62.16 -13.22
CA PRO A 220 14.44 63.26 -13.81
C PRO A 220 13.56 62.83 -14.98
N ALA A 221 12.35 63.38 -15.04
CA ALA A 221 11.46 63.32 -16.17
C ALA A 221 11.91 64.28 -17.29
N ALA A 222 11.99 63.77 -18.53
CA ALA A 222 11.99 64.58 -19.74
C ALA A 222 10.60 64.51 -20.38
N ALA A 223 10.07 65.69 -20.69
CA ALA A 223 8.72 65.94 -21.16
C ALA A 223 8.54 65.69 -22.66
N THR A 224 7.35 65.24 -23.05
CA THR A 224 6.73 65.62 -24.33
C THR A 224 5.24 65.87 -24.09
N ALA A 225 4.83 67.09 -24.43
CA ALA A 225 3.47 67.59 -24.40
C ALA A 225 2.66 67.09 -25.61
N GLN A 226 1.35 66.89 -25.44
CA GLN A 226 0.35 67.33 -26.43
C GLN A 226 -1.07 67.36 -25.85
N SER A 227 -1.80 68.35 -26.35
CA SER A 227 -3.08 68.93 -25.92
C SER A 227 -4.33 68.13 -26.29
N ALA A 228 -5.39 68.22 -25.48
CA ALA A 228 -6.62 68.99 -25.76
C ALA A 228 -7.91 68.42 -25.11
N GLN A 229 -8.72 69.37 -24.61
CA GLN A 229 -10.19 69.41 -24.51
C GLN A 229 -10.98 68.59 -23.45
N ALA A 230 -11.41 69.34 -22.43
CA ALA A 230 -12.75 69.52 -21.86
C ALA A 230 -13.79 68.38 -21.92
N ALA A 231 -14.25 67.94 -20.74
CA ALA A 231 -15.66 67.98 -20.33
C ALA A 231 -15.81 67.62 -18.85
N ALA A 232 -16.73 68.33 -18.17
CA ALA A 232 -17.12 68.12 -16.79
C ALA A 232 -17.89 66.80 -16.62
N GLY A 233 -17.61 66.08 -15.52
CA GLY A 233 -18.35 64.90 -15.09
C GLY A 233 -17.85 64.38 -13.75
N GLN A 234 -18.76 64.29 -12.77
CA GLN A 234 -18.55 63.81 -11.41
C GLN A 234 -17.96 62.40 -11.35
N GLN A 235 -17.05 62.12 -10.40
CA GLN A 235 -16.99 60.84 -9.64
C GLN A 235 -15.90 60.81 -8.54
N SER A 236 -16.38 60.61 -7.31
CA SER A 236 -15.86 59.81 -6.18
C SER A 236 -14.46 60.08 -5.57
N PRO A 237 -14.34 60.09 -4.21
CA PRO A 237 -13.04 60.19 -3.54
C PRO A 237 -12.22 58.91 -3.79
N ARG A 238 -11.04 59.09 -4.39
CA ARG A 238 -10.05 58.03 -4.59
C ARG A 238 -9.64 57.46 -3.21
N PRO A 239 -9.89 56.18 -2.91
CA PRO A 239 -9.34 55.58 -1.69
C PRO A 239 -7.80 55.63 -1.75
N PRO A 240 -7.12 55.77 -0.60
CA PRO A 240 -5.67 55.88 -0.56
C PRO A 240 -5.06 54.67 -1.28
N ALA A 241 -4.16 54.96 -2.22
CA ALA A 241 -3.39 53.95 -2.92
C ALA A 241 -2.71 53.09 -1.85
N THR A 242 -3.16 51.84 -1.73
CA THR A 242 -2.54 50.84 -0.89
C THR A 242 -1.09 50.76 -1.34
N ALA A 243 -0.16 51.10 -0.44
CA ALA A 243 1.26 50.94 -0.71
C ALA A 243 1.47 49.49 -1.17
N ASN A 244 1.90 49.31 -2.42
CA ASN A 244 2.33 48.02 -2.92
C ASN A 244 3.52 47.61 -2.04
N THR A 245 3.25 46.81 -1.02
CA THR A 245 4.26 46.18 -0.19
C THR A 245 5.00 45.20 -1.08
N SER A 246 6.07 45.66 -1.72
CA SER A 246 6.97 44.76 -2.42
C SER A 246 7.69 43.94 -1.37
N PHE A 247 7.12 42.78 -1.02
CA PHE A 247 7.83 41.72 -0.33
C PHE A 247 8.98 41.32 -1.26
N ARG A 248 10.21 41.74 -0.92
CA ARG A 248 11.38 41.07 -1.45
C ARG A 248 11.40 39.72 -0.75
N GLU A 249 11.00 38.68 -1.48
CA GLU A 249 11.09 37.28 -1.06
C GLU A 249 12.57 36.97 -0.78
N ALA A 250 13.01 37.24 0.46
CA ALA A 250 14.38 37.06 0.90
C ALA A 250 14.72 35.57 1.03
N ALA A 251 13.69 34.77 1.30
CA ALA A 251 13.74 33.33 1.39
C ALA A 251 13.40 32.69 0.04
N SER A 252 14.39 32.05 -0.60
CA SER A 252 14.20 31.35 -1.88
C SER A 252 14.56 29.88 -1.72
N VAL A 253 13.70 29.01 -2.25
CA VAL A 253 13.86 27.55 -2.21
C VAL A 253 14.04 27.06 -3.64
N ILE A 254 15.19 26.45 -3.91
CA ILE A 254 15.55 25.86 -5.19
C ILE A 254 15.68 24.36 -4.99
N SER A 255 14.82 23.59 -5.65
CA SER A 255 14.89 22.12 -5.62
C SER A 255 15.58 21.60 -6.87
N ASN A 256 16.46 20.62 -6.69
CA ASN A 256 16.96 19.78 -7.76
C ASN A 256 16.67 18.31 -7.39
N PRO A 257 15.49 17.79 -7.76
CA PRO A 257 15.08 16.44 -7.40
C PRO A 257 15.91 15.36 -8.10
N GLU A 258 16.48 15.66 -9.28
CA GLU A 258 17.37 14.74 -10.02
C GLU A 258 18.69 14.49 -9.27
N ALA A 259 19.22 15.53 -8.64
CA ALA A 259 20.43 15.44 -7.81
C ALA A 259 20.13 15.10 -6.34
N GLY A 260 18.85 15.01 -5.94
CA GLY A 260 18.46 14.77 -4.54
C GLY A 260 18.88 15.90 -3.59
N VAL A 261 19.01 17.14 -4.08
CA VAL A 261 19.45 18.28 -3.28
C VAL A 261 18.43 19.41 -3.26
N LEU A 262 18.29 20.03 -2.10
CA LEU A 262 17.46 21.21 -1.88
C LEU A 262 18.37 22.35 -1.42
N SER A 263 18.42 23.42 -2.21
CA SER A 263 19.16 24.63 -1.85
C SER A 263 18.19 25.66 -1.31
N VAL A 264 18.36 26.04 -0.04
CA VAL A 264 17.48 26.99 0.65
C VAL A 264 18.30 28.22 0.99
N ARG A 265 17.83 29.41 0.60
CA ARG A 265 18.36 30.69 1.06
C ARG A 265 17.51 31.16 2.23
N ALA A 266 18.07 31.21 3.43
CA ALA A 266 17.35 31.54 4.66
C ALA A 266 18.30 32.02 5.76
N THR A 267 17.76 32.59 6.84
CA THR A 267 18.51 32.92 8.07
C THR A 267 18.87 31.65 8.85
N SER A 268 19.82 31.73 9.78
CA SER A 268 20.27 30.61 10.62
C SER A 268 19.12 30.03 11.43
N ARG A 269 18.28 30.88 12.03
CA ARG A 269 17.09 30.43 12.77
C ARG A 269 16.09 29.70 11.86
N GLN A 270 15.93 30.15 10.63
CA GLN A 270 15.08 29.48 9.64
C GLN A 270 15.68 28.14 9.21
N HIS A 271 17.00 28.06 9.02
CA HIS A 271 17.70 26.81 8.70
C HIS A 271 17.55 25.75 9.78
N GLU A 272 17.59 26.12 11.07
CA GLU A 272 17.33 25.19 12.17
C GLU A 272 15.93 24.55 12.06
N LYS A 273 14.89 25.35 11.80
CA LYS A 273 13.52 24.85 11.59
C LYS A 273 13.40 23.98 10.35
N VAL A 274 14.03 24.39 9.25
CA VAL A 274 14.04 23.61 8.00
C VAL A 274 14.73 22.28 8.20
N GLN A 275 15.85 22.25 8.93
CA GLN A 275 16.57 21.02 9.24
C GLN A 275 15.72 20.07 10.09
N GLU A 276 15.10 20.57 11.17
CA GLU A 276 14.20 19.77 12.03
C GLU A 276 13.06 19.16 11.22
N PHE A 277 12.41 19.96 10.36
CA PHE A 277 11.36 19.48 9.48
C PHE A 277 11.85 18.42 8.48
N LEU A 278 12.99 18.66 7.82
CA LEU A 278 13.58 17.71 6.88
C LEU A 278 13.94 16.39 7.56
N ASP A 279 14.50 16.44 8.76
CA ASP A 279 14.87 15.25 9.55
C ASP A 279 13.61 14.44 9.88
N GLN A 280 12.53 15.08 10.33
CA GLN A 280 11.27 14.41 10.65
C GLN A 280 10.60 13.78 9.41
N VAL A 281 10.58 14.51 8.29
CA VAL A 281 10.00 14.01 7.02
C VAL A 281 10.83 12.86 6.47
N GLN A 282 12.16 12.98 6.43
CA GLN A 282 13.03 11.92 5.94
C GLN A 282 12.97 10.67 6.82
N PHE A 283 12.95 10.84 8.15
CA PHE A 283 12.81 9.73 9.06
C PHE A 283 11.51 8.97 8.80
N SER A 284 10.40 9.69 8.67
CA SER A 284 9.08 9.10 8.43
C SER A 284 8.97 8.44 7.04
N ALA A 285 9.54 9.06 6.01
CA ALA A 285 9.45 8.60 4.63
C ALA A 285 10.34 7.38 4.32
N LYS A 286 11.46 7.21 5.05
CA LYS A 286 12.41 6.09 4.89
C LYS A 286 12.01 4.83 5.65
N ARG A 287 10.96 4.88 6.49
CA ARG A 287 10.46 3.68 7.19
C ARG A 287 9.95 2.66 6.18
N GLN A 288 10.21 1.39 6.44
CA GLN A 288 9.78 0.27 5.62
C GLN A 288 9.10 -0.79 6.47
N VAL A 289 8.17 -1.51 5.85
CA VAL A 289 7.47 -2.64 6.47
C VAL A 289 7.63 -3.87 5.59
N LEU A 290 7.78 -5.04 6.21
CA LEU A 290 7.69 -6.33 5.54
C LEU A 290 6.30 -6.89 5.79
N ILE A 291 5.58 -7.18 4.70
CA ILE A 291 4.21 -7.67 4.74
C ILE A 291 4.22 -9.11 4.25
N GLU A 292 3.69 -10.01 5.07
CA GLU A 292 3.47 -11.42 4.73
C GLU A 292 1.97 -11.69 4.73
N ALA A 293 1.45 -12.16 3.61
CA ALA A 293 0.04 -12.53 3.48
C ALA A 293 -0.07 -14.05 3.41
N THR A 294 -0.86 -14.68 4.28
CA THR A 294 -1.13 -16.12 4.21
C THR A 294 -2.56 -16.34 3.76
N ILE A 295 -2.75 -17.08 2.67
CA ILE A 295 -4.08 -17.37 2.11
C ILE A 295 -4.43 -18.82 2.38
N ALA A 296 -5.48 -19.05 3.16
CA ALA A 296 -6.04 -20.36 3.43
C ALA A 296 -7.41 -20.49 2.76
N GLU A 297 -7.56 -21.50 1.89
CA GLU A 297 -8.86 -21.88 1.34
C GLU A 297 -9.41 -23.06 2.11
N VAL A 298 -10.67 -22.95 2.55
CA VAL A 298 -11.42 -24.07 3.14
C VAL A 298 -12.44 -24.55 2.12
N GLN A 299 -12.24 -25.75 1.59
CA GLN A 299 -13.24 -26.40 0.78
C GLN A 299 -14.11 -27.28 1.70
N LEU A 300 -15.34 -26.84 1.94
CA LEU A 300 -16.34 -27.66 2.64
C LEU A 300 -16.91 -28.66 1.64
N ASN A 301 -16.50 -29.91 1.76
CA ASN A 301 -17.14 -31.00 1.02
C ASN A 301 -18.35 -31.48 1.81
N ASN A 302 -19.55 -31.05 1.40
CA ASN A 302 -20.82 -31.49 2.00
C ASN A 302 -21.25 -32.88 1.50
N ASN A 303 -20.31 -33.84 1.42
CA ASN A 303 -20.58 -35.20 0.96
C ASN A 303 -20.59 -36.17 2.14
N TYR A 304 -21.45 -35.92 3.13
CA TYR A 304 -21.77 -36.91 4.15
C TYR A 304 -23.28 -36.91 4.42
N GLN A 305 -24.02 -37.56 3.53
CA GLN A 305 -25.40 -37.96 3.79
C GLN A 305 -25.37 -39.41 4.25
N ARG A 306 -25.56 -39.66 5.55
CA ARG A 306 -25.96 -40.99 6.04
C ARG A 306 -27.31 -40.87 6.73
N GLY A 307 -28.36 -41.19 5.97
CA GLY A 307 -29.71 -41.38 6.50
C GLY A 307 -29.85 -42.73 7.17
N ILE A 308 -30.76 -42.81 8.13
CA ILE A 308 -31.28 -44.06 8.68
C ILE A 308 -32.55 -44.37 7.87
N ASP A 309 -32.54 -45.45 7.09
CA ASP A 309 -33.76 -45.91 6.43
C ASP A 309 -34.64 -46.63 7.46
N TRP A 310 -35.66 -45.92 7.95
CA TRP A 310 -36.62 -46.44 8.92
C TRP A 310 -37.66 -47.39 8.32
N SER A 311 -37.62 -47.66 7.00
CA SER A 311 -38.57 -48.56 6.33
C SER A 311 -38.52 -50.01 6.84
N LEU A 312 -37.49 -50.38 7.61
CA LEU A 312 -37.27 -51.74 8.11
C LEU A 312 -37.66 -51.96 9.59
N VAL A 313 -38.22 -50.97 10.30
CA VAL A 313 -38.38 -51.04 11.78
C VAL A 313 -39.81 -51.31 12.28
N ARG A 314 -40.79 -51.68 11.44
CA ARG A 314 -42.06 -52.19 11.99
C ARG A 314 -42.86 -53.10 11.06
N ASN A 315 -42.62 -54.41 11.17
CA ASN A 315 -43.59 -55.45 10.81
C ASN A 315 -44.01 -56.21 12.09
N GLY A 316 -45.16 -55.84 12.65
CA GLY A 316 -45.90 -56.64 13.63
C GLY A 316 -45.46 -56.53 15.11
N PRO A 317 -46.34 -56.92 16.05
CA PRO A 317 -46.05 -56.87 17.48
C PRO A 317 -45.21 -58.07 17.90
N GLY A 318 -44.00 -57.80 18.41
CA GLY A 318 -43.25 -58.76 19.23
C GLY A 318 -41.83 -59.10 18.78
N THR A 319 -41.41 -58.78 17.56
CA THR A 319 -40.04 -59.10 17.09
C THR A 319 -39.50 -58.03 16.13
N LEU A 320 -38.39 -57.38 16.51
CA LEU A 320 -37.61 -56.51 15.64
C LEU A 320 -36.47 -57.32 15.01
N SER A 321 -36.59 -57.68 13.73
CA SER A 321 -35.51 -58.31 12.95
C SER A 321 -35.26 -57.50 11.69
N GLY A 322 -34.19 -56.71 11.68
CA GLY A 322 -33.73 -55.96 10.50
C GLY A 322 -32.33 -56.39 10.11
N ALA A 323 -32.16 -56.90 8.89
CA ALA A 323 -30.85 -57.13 8.29
C ALA A 323 -30.55 -55.95 7.35
N GLN A 324 -29.48 -55.19 7.59
CA GLN A 324 -29.01 -54.18 6.65
C GLN A 324 -28.10 -54.83 5.60
N SER A 325 -28.51 -54.85 4.33
CA SER A 325 -27.60 -55.10 3.21
C SER A 325 -26.92 -53.79 2.81
N VAL A 326 -25.59 -53.72 2.94
CA VAL A 326 -24.81 -52.62 2.38
C VAL A 326 -24.65 -52.89 0.88
N GLN A 327 -25.26 -52.06 0.04
CA GLN A 327 -25.14 -52.18 -1.41
C GLN A 327 -23.78 -51.65 -1.86
N GLY A 328 -22.77 -52.50 -1.75
CA GLY A 328 -21.46 -52.37 -2.37
C GLY A 328 -21.05 -53.74 -2.87
N THR A 329 -20.62 -53.84 -4.14
CA THR A 329 -20.28 -55.09 -4.82
C THR A 329 -19.33 -55.96 -3.98
N SER A 330 -19.85 -57.02 -3.36
CA SER A 330 -19.04 -58.01 -2.67
C SER A 330 -18.50 -59.03 -3.67
N LEU A 331 -17.24 -59.40 -3.44
CA LEU A 331 -16.58 -60.52 -4.11
C LEU A 331 -17.39 -61.80 -3.85
N ALA A 332 -17.67 -62.57 -4.91
CA ALA A 332 -18.51 -63.75 -4.85
C ALA A 332 -18.04 -64.73 -3.75
N GLY A 333 -18.91 -65.00 -2.78
CA GLY A 333 -18.71 -66.07 -1.78
C GLY A 333 -18.75 -65.64 -0.31
N VAL A 334 -18.86 -64.35 0.01
CA VAL A 334 -19.00 -63.90 1.42
C VAL A 334 -20.32 -63.14 1.57
N ASN A 335 -21.27 -63.77 2.28
CA ASN A 335 -22.54 -63.15 2.69
C ASN A 335 -22.26 -62.03 3.71
N SER A 336 -22.24 -60.80 3.23
CA SER A 336 -22.13 -59.59 4.05
C SER A 336 -23.43 -59.31 4.80
N SER A 337 -23.63 -59.91 5.98
CA SER A 337 -24.67 -59.50 6.92
C SER A 337 -24.06 -58.60 7.99
N LEU A 338 -24.46 -57.33 7.93
CA LEU A 338 -24.18 -56.28 8.89
C LEU A 338 -25.14 -56.45 10.08
N LEU A 339 -24.59 -56.61 11.28
CA LEU A 339 -25.19 -56.39 12.60
C LEU A 339 -26.68 -56.79 12.78
N LEU A 340 -26.93 -57.98 13.32
CA LEU A 340 -28.26 -58.38 13.82
C LEU A 340 -28.49 -57.85 15.25
N LEU A 341 -29.53 -57.04 15.45
CA LEU A 341 -30.05 -56.63 16.76
C LEU A 341 -31.39 -57.33 17.01
N ASN A 342 -31.42 -58.29 17.93
CA ASN A 342 -32.65 -58.92 18.44
C ASN A 342 -32.98 -58.34 19.82
N TYR A 343 -34.15 -57.73 19.96
CA TYR A 343 -34.66 -57.22 21.23
C TYR A 343 -35.92 -58.00 21.63
N ALA A 344 -35.81 -58.75 22.72
CA ALA A 344 -36.95 -59.25 23.50
C ALA A 344 -37.00 -58.42 24.80
N ALA A 345 -38.23 -58.11 25.21
CA ALA A 345 -38.63 -57.11 26.19
C ALA A 345 -37.68 -56.82 27.38
N GLU A 346 -37.74 -55.53 27.77
CA GLU A 346 -37.22 -54.86 28.96
C GLU A 346 -35.76 -54.39 28.92
N GLY A 347 -35.52 -53.32 28.15
CA GLY A 347 -34.33 -52.49 28.25
C GLY A 347 -34.17 -51.55 27.06
N VAL A 348 -34.44 -50.25 27.25
CA VAL A 348 -34.27 -49.25 26.20
C VAL A 348 -32.78 -49.08 25.87
N GLY A 349 -32.41 -49.29 24.60
CA GLY A 349 -31.08 -49.02 24.06
C GLY A 349 -31.17 -48.15 22.79
N VAL A 350 -31.63 -46.90 22.93
CA VAL A 350 -31.59 -45.91 21.85
C VAL A 350 -30.15 -45.42 21.70
N THR A 351 -29.56 -45.60 20.52
CA THR A 351 -28.24 -45.05 20.23
C THR A 351 -28.38 -43.76 19.43
N LEU A 352 -28.17 -42.63 20.10
CA LEU A 352 -28.04 -41.31 19.49
C LEU A 352 -26.64 -41.18 18.89
N ARG A 353 -26.50 -40.66 17.66
CA ARG A 353 -25.20 -40.21 17.14
C ARG A 353 -25.32 -38.83 16.51
N LEU A 354 -24.55 -37.92 17.10
CA LEU A 354 -24.31 -36.54 16.71
C LEU A 354 -23.23 -36.49 15.61
N LEU A 355 -23.32 -35.54 14.68
CA LEU A 355 -22.31 -35.29 13.64
C LEU A 355 -21.53 -34.00 13.95
N GLU A 356 -20.20 -34.05 13.85
CA GLU A 356 -19.34 -32.87 13.78
C GLU A 356 -18.69 -32.77 12.40
N SER A 357 -18.69 -31.58 11.81
CA SER A 357 -18.12 -31.27 10.51
C SER A 357 -16.67 -30.78 10.66
N PHE A 358 -15.74 -31.35 9.88
CA PHE A 358 -14.39 -30.79 9.74
C PHE A 358 -14.08 -30.58 8.26
N GLY A 359 -13.81 -29.32 7.88
CA GLY A 359 -13.38 -28.96 6.53
C GLY A 359 -11.89 -29.24 6.31
N ASN A 360 -11.49 -29.51 5.05
CA ASN A 360 -10.07 -29.58 4.68
C ASN A 360 -9.57 -28.16 4.39
N VAL A 361 -8.65 -27.65 5.21
CA VAL A 361 -8.00 -26.36 5.00
C VAL A 361 -6.74 -26.58 4.16
N ARG A 362 -6.68 -25.96 2.98
CA ARG A 362 -5.50 -25.97 2.11
C ARG A 362 -4.90 -24.57 2.06
N VAL A 363 -3.67 -24.43 2.54
CA VAL A 363 -2.90 -23.18 2.42
C VAL A 363 -2.32 -23.12 1.00
N LEU A 364 -2.56 -22.01 0.30
CA LEU A 364 -2.23 -21.87 -1.10
C LEU A 364 -0.86 -21.22 -1.33
N SER A 365 -0.43 -20.26 -0.49
CA SER A 365 0.92 -19.63 -0.46
C SER A 365 1.03 -18.55 0.63
N SER A 366 2.26 -18.21 1.04
CA SER A 366 2.58 -17.07 1.93
C SER A 366 3.55 -16.06 1.29
N PRO A 367 3.11 -15.29 0.28
CA PRO A 367 3.98 -14.30 -0.34
C PRO A 367 4.37 -13.17 0.61
N LYS A 368 5.61 -12.69 0.45
CA LYS A 368 6.19 -11.59 1.24
C LYS A 368 6.56 -10.43 0.33
N ILE A 369 6.31 -9.21 0.76
CA ILE A 369 6.69 -7.98 0.06
C ILE A 369 7.16 -6.93 1.06
N SER A 370 8.29 -6.27 0.77
CA SER A 370 8.76 -5.13 1.56
C SER A 370 8.39 -3.84 0.86
N VAL A 371 7.84 -2.89 1.62
CA VAL A 371 7.25 -1.67 1.08
C VAL A 371 7.64 -0.47 1.96
N LEU A 372 7.95 0.66 1.34
CA LEU A 372 8.21 1.93 2.02
C LEU A 372 6.92 2.57 2.56
N ASN A 373 7.05 3.43 3.56
CA ASN A 373 5.94 4.18 4.13
C ASN A 373 5.24 5.05 3.08
N ASN A 374 3.91 5.02 3.07
CA ASN A 374 3.05 5.75 2.12
C ASN A 374 3.34 5.45 0.64
N GLN A 375 3.96 4.30 0.34
CA GLN A 375 4.20 3.85 -1.02
C GLN A 375 3.34 2.64 -1.34
N THR A 376 2.49 2.76 -2.36
CA THR A 376 1.71 1.61 -2.84
C THR A 376 2.66 0.59 -3.47
N ALA A 377 2.46 -0.69 -3.20
CA ALA A 377 3.14 -1.78 -3.88
C ALA A 377 2.11 -2.76 -4.45
N MET A 378 2.46 -3.39 -5.56
CA MET A 378 1.65 -4.44 -6.19
C MET A 378 2.44 -5.73 -6.15
N LEU A 379 1.83 -6.76 -5.59
CA LEU A 379 2.32 -8.13 -5.59
C LEU A 379 1.47 -8.92 -6.59
N LYS A 380 2.10 -9.54 -7.58
CA LYS A 380 1.41 -10.35 -8.60
C LYS A 380 2.08 -11.72 -8.71
N VAL A 381 1.36 -12.77 -8.33
CA VAL A 381 1.77 -14.17 -8.41
C VAL A 381 0.71 -14.91 -9.23
N VAL A 382 0.86 -14.91 -10.55
CA VAL A 382 -0.12 -15.49 -11.47
C VAL A 382 0.52 -16.40 -12.51
N ASP A 383 -0.21 -17.45 -12.88
CA ASP A 383 0.06 -18.27 -14.04
C ASP A 383 -0.78 -17.79 -15.22
N ASN A 384 -0.12 -17.48 -16.34
CA ASN A 384 -0.80 -17.08 -17.57
C ASN A 384 -1.29 -18.32 -18.32
N ARG A 385 -2.59 -18.61 -18.26
CA ARG A 385 -3.21 -19.72 -18.99
C ARG A 385 -3.65 -19.22 -20.37
N VAL A 386 -3.13 -19.85 -21.41
CA VAL A 386 -3.50 -19.54 -22.79
C VAL A 386 -4.69 -20.42 -23.19
N TYR A 387 -5.70 -19.81 -23.79
CA TYR A 387 -6.78 -20.51 -24.49
C TYR A 387 -6.96 -19.88 -25.86
N PHE A 388 -7.55 -20.63 -26.79
CA PHE A 388 -7.71 -20.18 -28.16
C PHE A 388 -9.19 -19.94 -28.47
N THR A 389 -9.51 -18.80 -29.07
CA THR A 389 -10.81 -18.60 -29.71
C THR A 389 -10.66 -18.89 -31.19
N ILE A 390 -11.60 -19.65 -31.75
CA ILE A 390 -11.54 -20.09 -33.15
C ILE A 390 -12.76 -19.51 -33.86
N LYS A 391 -12.52 -18.73 -34.91
CA LYS A 391 -13.56 -18.27 -35.83
C LYS A 391 -13.53 -19.13 -37.09
N GLY A 392 -14.66 -19.77 -37.40
CA GLY A 392 -14.86 -20.51 -38.64
C GLY A 392 -15.62 -19.64 -39.63
N ASP A 393 -14.97 -19.27 -40.73
CA ASP A 393 -15.60 -18.55 -41.84
C ASP A 393 -15.82 -19.55 -42.98
N THR A 394 -17.08 -19.73 -43.38
CA THR A 394 -17.43 -20.62 -44.49
C THR A 394 -17.76 -19.77 -45.71
N THR A 395 -16.95 -19.90 -46.75
CA THR A 395 -17.23 -19.30 -48.06
C THR A 395 -17.68 -20.42 -49.01
N ALA A 396 -18.85 -20.24 -49.61
CA ALA A 396 -19.39 -21.15 -50.61
C ALA A 396 -19.17 -20.54 -52.00
N THR A 397 -18.40 -21.20 -52.85
CA THR A 397 -18.22 -20.79 -54.25
C THR A 397 -18.45 -22.01 -55.15
N GLN A 398 -19.41 -21.91 -56.07
CA GLN A 398 -19.72 -22.95 -57.08
C GLN A 398 -19.96 -24.38 -56.50
N GLY A 399 -20.73 -24.50 -55.42
CA GLY A 399 -21.12 -25.81 -54.86
C GLY A 399 -20.06 -26.52 -54.01
N VAL A 400 -18.88 -25.90 -53.81
CA VAL A 400 -17.85 -26.37 -52.87
C VAL A 400 -17.84 -25.40 -51.67
N SER A 401 -18.10 -25.92 -50.48
CA SER A 401 -18.00 -25.17 -49.22
C SER A 401 -16.58 -25.31 -48.67
N SER A 402 -15.85 -24.20 -48.57
CA SER A 402 -14.54 -24.15 -47.91
C SER A 402 -14.67 -23.40 -46.59
N THR A 403 -14.35 -24.07 -45.48
CA THR A 403 -14.35 -23.48 -44.14
C THR A 403 -12.90 -23.18 -43.73
N SER A 404 -12.57 -21.89 -43.57
CA SER A 404 -11.29 -21.45 -43.02
C SER A 404 -11.41 -21.20 -41.51
N PHE A 405 -10.46 -21.70 -40.73
CA PHE A 405 -10.40 -21.48 -39.29
C PHE A 405 -9.32 -20.44 -38.96
N THR A 406 -9.72 -19.34 -38.33
CA THR A 406 -8.80 -18.35 -37.77
C THR A 406 -8.72 -18.56 -36.26
N THR A 407 -7.51 -18.83 -35.76
CA THR A 407 -7.26 -19.08 -34.33
C THR A 407 -6.57 -17.88 -33.69
N THR A 408 -7.20 -17.31 -32.65
CA THR A 408 -6.63 -16.19 -31.87
C THR A 408 -6.25 -16.68 -30.47
N PRO A 409 -4.98 -16.52 -30.03
CA PRO A 409 -4.59 -16.82 -28.65
C PRO A 409 -5.07 -15.73 -27.69
N ASN A 410 -5.73 -16.13 -26.61
CA ASN A 410 -6.11 -15.27 -25.48
C ASN A 410 -5.42 -15.75 -24.21
N VAL A 411 -5.03 -14.81 -23.34
CA VAL A 411 -4.30 -15.11 -22.10
C VAL A 411 -5.13 -14.69 -20.90
N VAL A 412 -5.32 -15.63 -19.97
CA VAL A 412 -5.99 -15.39 -18.69
C VAL A 412 -4.98 -15.55 -17.55
N PRO A 413 -4.75 -14.51 -16.74
CA PRO A 413 -3.94 -14.63 -15.54
C PRO A 413 -4.74 -15.32 -14.42
N VAL A 414 -4.25 -16.46 -13.96
CA VAL A 414 -4.83 -17.26 -12.87
C VAL A 414 -3.88 -17.23 -11.68
N GLY A 415 -4.28 -16.68 -10.55
CA GLY A 415 -3.47 -16.66 -9.34
C GLY A 415 -3.85 -15.55 -8.38
N PHE A 416 -2.85 -15.01 -7.69
CA PHE A 416 -3.03 -14.01 -6.65
C PHE A 416 -2.43 -12.66 -7.06
N VAL A 417 -3.18 -11.59 -6.82
CA VAL A 417 -2.72 -10.21 -6.98
C VAL A 417 -3.11 -9.43 -5.74
N MET A 418 -2.24 -8.58 -5.24
CA MET A 418 -2.54 -7.72 -4.10
C MET A 418 -1.90 -6.36 -4.28
N ASN A 419 -2.73 -5.31 -4.20
CA ASN A 419 -2.24 -3.96 -4.02
C ASN A 419 -2.25 -3.63 -2.53
N VAL A 420 -1.16 -3.05 -2.04
CA VAL A 420 -1.03 -2.68 -0.63
C VAL A 420 -0.40 -1.30 -0.51
N THR A 421 -0.97 -0.45 0.34
CA THR A 421 -0.38 0.84 0.71
C THR A 421 -0.28 0.91 2.22
N PRO A 422 0.95 0.83 2.78
CA PRO A 422 1.16 0.95 4.21
C PRO A 422 1.34 2.42 4.63
N GLN A 423 0.83 2.76 5.81
CA GLN A 423 1.17 3.96 6.56
C GLN A 423 1.67 3.51 7.94
N ILE A 424 2.90 3.89 8.29
CA ILE A 424 3.53 3.52 9.56
C ILE A 424 3.42 4.70 10.52
N GLY A 425 2.71 4.50 11.64
CA GLY A 425 2.56 5.48 12.72
C GLY A 425 3.71 5.43 13.72
N ASP A 426 3.80 6.43 14.59
CA ASP A 426 4.91 6.57 15.56
C ASP A 426 4.92 5.48 16.62
N THR A 427 3.75 4.90 16.93
CA THR A 427 3.57 3.84 17.93
C THR A 427 3.78 2.42 17.37
N ASP A 428 4.58 2.27 16.31
CA ASP A 428 4.79 1.02 15.57
C ASP A 428 3.49 0.33 15.12
N THR A 429 2.42 1.11 14.98
CA THR A 429 1.17 0.69 14.34
C THR A 429 1.29 0.91 12.84
N VAL A 430 0.83 -0.06 12.06
CA VAL A 430 0.80 -0.01 10.61
C VAL A 430 -0.66 -0.02 10.17
N LEU A 431 -1.07 1.05 9.50
CA LEU A 431 -2.32 1.10 8.76
C LEU A 431 -2.06 0.57 7.35
N LEU A 432 -2.86 -0.37 6.89
CA LEU A 432 -2.71 -1.01 5.59
C LEU A 432 -4.01 -0.82 4.81
N ASN A 433 -3.93 -0.19 3.66
CA ASN A 433 -4.97 -0.30 2.63
C ASN A 433 -4.60 -1.47 1.71
N LEU A 434 -5.41 -2.52 1.71
CA LEU A 434 -5.20 -3.75 0.96
C LEU A 434 -6.33 -4.02 -0.02
N LYS A 435 -5.95 -4.43 -1.22
CA LYS A 435 -6.85 -4.90 -2.27
C LYS A 435 -6.34 -6.21 -2.86
N PRO A 436 -6.56 -7.36 -2.19
CA PRO A 436 -6.24 -8.66 -2.74
C PRO A 436 -7.33 -9.15 -3.72
N ALA A 437 -6.88 -9.84 -4.76
CA ALA A 437 -7.67 -10.50 -5.78
C ALA A 437 -7.11 -11.90 -6.04
N ILE A 438 -7.95 -12.91 -5.97
CA ILE A 438 -7.61 -14.31 -6.28
C ILE A 438 -8.44 -14.74 -7.47
N THR A 439 -7.78 -15.21 -8.52
CA THR A 439 -8.40 -15.78 -9.71
C THR A 439 -8.08 -17.28 -9.79
N ARG A 440 -9.11 -18.10 -10.07
CA ARG A 440 -8.95 -19.54 -10.31
C ARG A 440 -9.85 -20.01 -11.45
N ILE A 441 -9.47 -21.09 -12.10
CA ILE A 441 -10.33 -21.77 -13.09
C ILE A 441 -11.24 -22.75 -12.35
N ILE A 442 -12.55 -22.64 -12.53
CA ILE A 442 -13.55 -23.55 -11.94
C ILE A 442 -13.96 -24.67 -12.89
N GLY A 443 -13.84 -24.45 -14.20
CA GLY A 443 -14.24 -25.40 -15.22
C GLY A 443 -13.85 -24.94 -16.62
N PHE A 444 -14.25 -25.72 -17.62
CA PHE A 444 -14.13 -25.37 -19.02
C PHE A 444 -15.47 -25.56 -19.70
N VAL A 445 -15.89 -24.57 -20.48
CA VAL A 445 -17.09 -24.62 -21.30
C VAL A 445 -16.66 -24.74 -22.76
N ASN A 446 -17.32 -25.60 -23.53
CA ASN A 446 -17.03 -25.72 -24.96
C ASN A 446 -17.57 -24.49 -25.69
N ASP A 447 -16.81 -24.00 -26.68
CA ASP A 447 -17.23 -22.92 -27.56
C ASP A 447 -18.55 -23.29 -28.27
N PRO A 448 -19.60 -22.44 -28.21
CA PRO A 448 -20.89 -22.73 -28.82
C PRO A 448 -20.87 -22.69 -30.36
N ASN A 449 -19.75 -22.38 -31.01
CA ASN A 449 -19.69 -22.24 -32.46
C ASN A 449 -20.07 -23.54 -33.20
N PRO A 450 -21.19 -23.57 -33.95
CA PRO A 450 -21.70 -24.78 -34.60
C PRO A 450 -20.80 -25.27 -35.75
N THR A 451 -19.96 -24.39 -36.32
CA THR A 451 -19.01 -24.74 -37.40
C THR A 451 -17.80 -25.54 -36.90
N LEU A 452 -17.48 -25.46 -35.60
CA LEU A 452 -16.45 -26.28 -34.96
C LEU A 452 -17.01 -27.65 -34.54
N ALA A 453 -18.24 -27.66 -34.00
CA ALA A 453 -18.93 -28.87 -33.60
C ALA A 453 -19.27 -29.77 -34.79
N ASN A 454 -19.59 -29.18 -35.94
CA ASN A 454 -19.88 -29.88 -37.19
C ASN A 454 -19.03 -29.30 -38.34
N PRO A 455 -17.76 -29.75 -38.51
CA PRO A 455 -16.85 -29.19 -39.51
C PRO A 455 -17.29 -29.42 -40.96
N CYS A 456 -18.22 -30.36 -41.20
CA CYS A 456 -18.80 -30.60 -42.53
C CYS A 456 -20.11 -29.83 -42.80
N GLY A 457 -20.59 -29.01 -41.84
CA GLY A 457 -21.85 -28.26 -41.94
C GLY A 457 -23.02 -28.89 -41.18
N ILE A 458 -24.08 -28.11 -40.96
CA ILE A 458 -25.29 -28.56 -40.26
C ILE A 458 -26.14 -29.40 -41.23
N GLY A 459 -26.44 -30.66 -40.88
CA GLY A 459 -27.35 -31.52 -41.64
C GLY A 459 -26.70 -32.55 -42.58
N VAL A 460 -25.37 -32.66 -42.59
CA VAL A 460 -24.66 -33.72 -43.33
C VAL A 460 -24.40 -34.94 -42.46
N SER A 461 -24.89 -36.11 -42.89
CA SER A 461 -24.82 -37.38 -42.14
C SER A 461 -23.53 -38.19 -42.38
N SER A 462 -22.65 -37.74 -43.28
CA SER A 462 -21.37 -38.37 -43.60
C SER A 462 -20.22 -37.37 -43.50
N CYS A 463 -19.72 -37.17 -42.29
CA CYS A 463 -18.54 -36.35 -42.02
C CYS A 463 -17.41 -37.24 -41.48
N ASN A 464 -16.33 -37.39 -42.25
CA ASN A 464 -15.14 -38.15 -41.85
C ASN A 464 -14.17 -37.33 -40.97
N VAL A 465 -14.57 -36.12 -40.54
CA VAL A 465 -13.75 -35.22 -39.71
C VAL A 465 -14.33 -35.21 -38.29
N ALA A 466 -13.49 -35.48 -37.30
CA ALA A 466 -13.89 -35.44 -35.90
C ALA A 466 -14.28 -34.01 -35.46
N PRO A 467 -15.27 -33.85 -34.57
CA PRO A 467 -15.68 -32.55 -34.06
C PRO A 467 -14.51 -31.83 -33.36
N ILE A 468 -14.32 -30.54 -33.66
CA ILE A 468 -13.25 -29.72 -33.07
C ILE A 468 -13.78 -29.13 -31.77
N VAL A 469 -13.21 -29.56 -30.64
CA VAL A 469 -13.64 -29.09 -29.32
C VAL A 469 -12.70 -27.97 -28.85
N SER A 470 -13.18 -26.72 -28.87
CA SER A 470 -12.49 -25.59 -28.23
C SER A 470 -13.02 -25.40 -26.82
N ARG A 471 -12.12 -25.47 -25.82
CA ARG A 471 -12.46 -25.32 -24.40
C ARG A 471 -12.07 -23.95 -23.91
N ILE A 472 -13.05 -23.17 -23.46
CA ILE A 472 -12.89 -21.85 -22.88
C ILE A 472 -12.90 -21.99 -21.35
N PRO A 473 -11.88 -21.47 -20.62
CA PRO A 473 -11.85 -21.56 -19.17
C PRO A 473 -12.92 -20.68 -18.53
N GLU A 474 -13.63 -21.23 -17.55
CA GLU A 474 -14.53 -20.48 -16.66
C GLU A 474 -13.73 -20.03 -15.42
N ILE A 475 -13.71 -18.73 -15.17
CA ILE A 475 -12.85 -18.12 -14.16
C ILE A 475 -13.71 -17.64 -12.99
N GLN A 476 -13.32 -18.00 -11.79
CA GLN A 476 -13.85 -17.41 -10.57
C GLN A 476 -12.82 -16.42 -10.01
N THR A 477 -13.24 -15.17 -9.85
CA THR A 477 -12.46 -14.12 -9.20
C THR A 477 -13.07 -13.80 -7.84
N ARG A 478 -12.23 -13.70 -6.81
CA ARG A 478 -12.59 -13.20 -5.47
C ARG A 478 -11.75 -11.97 -5.20
N GLU A 479 -12.40 -10.83 -4.99
CA GLU A 479 -11.73 -9.57 -4.65
C GLU A 479 -12.29 -9.03 -3.35
N MET A 480 -11.44 -8.34 -2.59
CA MET A 480 -11.84 -7.52 -1.46
C MET A 480 -10.99 -6.26 -1.40
N GLU A 481 -11.53 -5.20 -0.83
CA GLU A 481 -10.81 -3.97 -0.50
C GLU A 481 -11.07 -3.66 0.96
N SER A 482 -10.02 -3.41 1.74
CA SER A 482 -10.14 -3.15 3.17
C SER A 482 -9.02 -2.26 3.68
N VAL A 483 -9.31 -1.53 4.75
CA VAL A 483 -8.32 -0.76 5.50
C VAL A 483 -8.23 -1.36 6.89
N ILE A 484 -7.06 -1.87 7.25
CA ILE A 484 -6.82 -2.52 8.55
C ILE A 484 -5.70 -1.81 9.31
N LYS A 485 -5.80 -1.79 10.63
CA LYS A 485 -4.74 -1.32 11.53
C LYS A 485 -4.17 -2.51 12.27
N VAL A 486 -2.86 -2.70 12.18
CA VAL A 486 -2.15 -3.84 12.79
C VAL A 486 -0.95 -3.30 13.57
N ASN A 487 -0.60 -3.91 14.70
CA ASN A 487 0.66 -3.57 15.39
C ASN A 487 1.83 -4.32 14.75
N SER A 488 3.04 -3.78 14.89
CA SER A 488 4.26 -4.46 14.45
C SER A 488 4.35 -5.89 15.02
N GLY A 489 4.60 -6.85 14.14
CA GLY A 489 4.75 -8.28 14.49
C GLY A 489 3.44 -9.02 14.80
N GLN A 490 2.27 -8.37 14.73
CA GLN A 490 0.99 -9.03 14.94
C GLN A 490 0.37 -9.53 13.63
N ILE A 491 -0.46 -10.57 13.76
CA ILE A 491 -1.28 -11.12 12.69
C ILE A 491 -2.70 -10.56 12.90
N ALA A 492 -3.32 -10.08 11.83
CA ALA A 492 -4.67 -9.52 11.83
C ALA A 492 -5.64 -10.40 11.02
#